data_AF-A0A7J3TW98-F1
#
_entry.id   AF-A0A7J3TW98-F1
#
_cell.length_a   1.000
_cell.length_b   1.000
_cell.length_c   1.000
_cell.angle_alpha   90.00
_cell.angle_beta   90.00
_cell.angle_gamma   90.00
#
_symmetry.space_group_name_H-M   'P 1'
#
loop_
_entity.id
_entity.type
_entity.pdbx_description
1 polymer ?
#
loop_
_entity_poly.entity_id
_entity_poly.type
_entity_poly.pdbx_seq_one_letter_code
_entity_poly.pdbx_strand_id
1 'polypeptide(L)'
;MNSAIIMALSAFVFALGFRFYSKFLATRIAKLDDKNPTPAVKFNDGKDYVPTNKWVVLFYHYATIAGAGVLLGPTLAAQYGWLPCIIWILTATCLAGGVHDFMVMFLSVRTDGKSIGEIA
;
A
#
# COMPACT_ATOMS: atom_id res chain seq x y z
N MET A 1 -25.37 14.60 -10.23
CA MET A 1 -24.48 14.74 -9.04
C MET A 1 -23.19 15.39 -9.51
N ASN A 2 -22.69 16.41 -8.80
CA ASN A 2 -21.46 17.09 -9.21
C ASN A 2 -20.25 16.18 -8.98
N SER A 3 -19.43 15.97 -10.01
CA SER A 3 -18.21 15.14 -9.94
C SER A 3 -17.22 15.67 -8.89
N ALA A 4 -17.20 16.98 -8.64
CA ALA A 4 -16.39 17.59 -7.60
C ALA A 4 -16.76 17.09 -6.19
N ILE A 5 -18.06 16.86 -5.92
CA ILE A 5 -18.54 16.36 -4.63
C ILE A 5 -18.10 14.91 -4.43
N ILE A 6 -18.23 14.09 -5.48
CA ILE A 6 -17.78 12.68 -5.44
C ILE A 6 -16.28 12.62 -5.16
N MET A 7 -15.48 13.44 -5.84
CA MET A 7 -14.04 13.51 -5.63
C MET A 7 -13.68 13.92 -4.19
N ALA A 8 -14.36 14.94 -3.65
CA ALA A 8 -14.14 15.39 -2.28
C ALA A 8 -14.49 14.30 -1.25
N LEU A 9 -15.61 13.61 -1.43
CA LEU A 9 -16.02 12.49 -0.57
C LEU A 9 -15.03 11.33 -0.64
N SER A 10 -14.58 10.95 -1.85
CA SER A 10 -13.58 9.91 -2.04
C SER A 10 -12.26 10.25 -1.35
N ALA A 11 -11.77 11.49 -1.50
CA ALA A 11 -10.56 11.96 -0.83
C ALA A 11 -10.71 11.91 0.69
N PHE A 12 -11.89 12.27 1.22
CA PHE A 12 -12.18 12.19 2.65
C PHE A 12 -12.15 10.73 3.15
N VAL A 13 -12.76 9.80 2.43
CA VAL A 13 -12.72 8.36 2.77
C VAL A 13 -11.29 7.84 2.77
N PHE A 14 -10.48 8.18 1.77
CA PHE A 14 -9.07 7.78 1.73
C PHE A 14 -8.26 8.41 2.87
N ALA A 15 -8.52 9.67 3.23
CA ALA A 15 -7.88 10.31 4.37
C ALA A 15 -8.22 9.61 5.70
N LEU A 16 -9.49 9.19 5.88
CA LEU A 16 -9.91 8.41 7.05
C LEU A 16 -9.24 7.02 7.07
N GLY A 17 -9.25 6.31 5.94
CA GLY A 17 -8.58 5.03 5.79
C GLY A 17 -7.09 5.15 6.12
N PHE A 18 -6.41 6.14 5.55
CA PHE A 18 -5.02 6.42 5.87
C PHE A 18 -4.81 6.75 7.35
N ARG A 19 -5.63 7.60 7.98
CA ARG A 19 -5.37 8.05 9.35
C ARG A 19 -5.69 7.01 10.42
N PHE A 20 -6.76 6.25 10.25
CA PHE A 20 -7.25 5.31 11.25
C PHE A 20 -6.77 3.89 10.97
N TYR A 21 -6.93 3.43 9.72
CA TYR A 21 -6.66 2.04 9.39
C TYR A 21 -5.16 1.75 9.24
N SER A 22 -4.40 2.64 8.57
CA SER A 22 -2.94 2.46 8.49
C SER A 22 -2.28 2.48 9.87
N LYS A 23 -2.77 3.35 10.79
CA LYS A 23 -2.27 3.40 12.16
C LYS A 23 -2.60 2.12 12.93
N PHE A 24 -3.79 1.55 12.72
CA PHE A 24 -4.17 0.28 13.31
C PHE A 24 -3.26 -0.86 12.81
N LEU A 25 -3.02 -0.93 11.50
CA LEU A 25 -2.08 -1.89 10.89
C LEU A 25 -0.67 -1.75 11.47
N ALA A 26 -0.12 -0.54 11.49
CA ALA A 26 1.22 -0.26 11.98
C ALA A 26 1.43 -0.61 13.46
N THR A 27 0.45 -0.29 14.31
CA THR A 27 0.62 -0.42 15.77
C THR A 27 0.13 -1.75 16.33
N ARG A 28 -0.99 -2.29 15.83
CA ARG A 28 -1.64 -3.48 16.40
C ARG A 28 -1.25 -4.76 15.68
N ILE A 29 -1.08 -4.71 14.35
CA ILE A 29 -0.77 -5.89 13.53
C ILE A 29 0.74 -6.03 13.35
N ALA A 30 1.37 -5.07 12.68
CA ALA A 30 2.79 -5.10 12.36
C ALA A 30 3.70 -4.77 13.56
N LYS A 31 3.17 -4.08 14.58
CA LYS A 31 3.92 -3.61 15.77
C LYS A 31 5.29 -3.06 15.36
N LEU A 32 5.27 -2.06 14.47
CA LEU A 32 6.48 -1.41 13.98
C LEU A 32 7.30 -0.88 15.15
N ASP A 33 8.60 -1.16 15.13
CA ASP A 33 9.54 -0.75 16.15
C ASP A 33 10.76 -0.12 15.47
N ASP A 34 10.89 1.19 15.66
CA ASP A 34 11.93 2.04 15.07
C ASP A 34 13.34 1.67 15.54
N LYS A 35 13.46 0.85 16.60
CA LYS A 35 14.76 0.34 17.05
C LYS A 35 15.33 -0.75 16.14
N ASN A 36 14.50 -1.36 15.29
CA ASN A 36 14.97 -2.39 14.35
C ASN A 36 15.44 -1.72 13.05
N PRO A 37 16.75 -1.70 12.76
CA PRO A 37 17.24 -1.15 11.51
C PRO A 37 16.72 -1.98 10.33
N THR A 38 16.38 -1.30 9.23
CA THR A 38 15.99 -1.99 7.99
C THR A 38 17.18 -2.78 7.42
N PRO A 39 16.95 -3.84 6.62
CA PRO A 39 18.03 -4.63 6.01
C PRO A 39 19.02 -3.77 5.21
N ALA A 40 18.53 -2.71 4.56
CA ALA A 40 19.35 -1.73 3.84
C ALA A 40 20.43 -1.07 4.71
N VAL A 41 20.13 -0.80 5.99
CA VAL A 41 21.07 -0.20 6.94
C VAL A 41 21.89 -1.27 7.67
N LYS A 42 21.30 -2.45 7.93
CA LYS A 42 21.93 -3.56 8.65
C LYS A 42 23.06 -4.22 7.86
N PHE A 43 22.87 -4.48 6.56
CA PHE A 43 23.88 -5.16 5.74
C PHE A 43 24.77 -4.19 4.96
N ASN A 44 24.19 -3.11 4.42
CA ASN A 44 24.88 -2.00 3.74
C ASN A 44 26.07 -2.45 2.86
N ASP A 45 25.84 -3.40 1.97
CA ASP A 45 26.89 -4.07 1.18
C ASP A 45 27.28 -3.30 -0.10
N GLY A 46 26.60 -2.18 -0.39
CA GLY A 46 26.84 -1.37 -1.57
C GLY A 46 26.35 -1.98 -2.89
N LYS A 47 25.66 -3.12 -2.85
CA LYS A 47 25.12 -3.83 -4.02
C LYS A 47 23.62 -4.11 -3.86
N ASP A 48 23.28 -5.04 -2.98
CA ASP A 48 21.90 -5.51 -2.78
C ASP A 48 21.19 -4.71 -1.66
N TYR A 49 21.96 -4.20 -0.70
CA TYR A 49 21.48 -3.40 0.43
C TYR A 49 22.15 -2.03 0.42
N VAL A 50 21.45 -1.04 -0.14
CA VAL A 50 21.94 0.35 -0.21
C VAL A 50 20.93 1.29 0.43
N PRO A 51 21.32 2.04 1.49
CA PRO A 51 20.44 3.03 2.10
C PRO A 51 20.14 4.15 1.09
N THR A 52 18.89 4.22 0.67
CA THR A 52 18.42 5.18 -0.33
C THR A 52 17.47 6.19 0.30
N ASN A 53 17.35 7.37 -0.30
CA ASN A 53 16.41 8.38 0.16
C ASN A 53 14.96 7.84 0.14
N LYS A 54 14.28 7.96 1.29
CA LYS A 54 12.88 7.53 1.49
C LYS A 54 11.91 8.00 0.40
N TRP A 55 12.12 9.20 -0.15
CA TRP A 55 11.25 9.75 -1.19
C TRP A 55 11.40 9.00 -2.51
N VAL A 56 12.62 8.62 -2.86
CA VAL A 56 12.88 7.84 -4.07
C VAL A 56 12.25 6.47 -3.94
N VAL A 57 12.49 5.79 -2.81
CA VAL A 57 11.94 4.46 -2.51
C VAL A 57 10.40 4.48 -2.51
N LEU A 58 9.78 5.53 -1.95
CA LEU A 58 8.33 5.72 -1.96
C LEU A 58 7.76 5.74 -3.39
N PHE A 59 8.34 6.54 -4.29
CA PHE A 59 7.85 6.64 -5.66
C PHE A 59 8.11 5.37 -6.48
N TYR A 60 9.23 4.69 -6.25
CA TYR A 60 9.48 3.39 -6.86
C TYR A 60 8.43 2.36 -6.44
N HIS A 61 8.13 2.26 -5.14
CA HIS A 61 7.08 1.36 -4.66
C HIS A 61 5.71 1.73 -5.23
N TYR A 62 5.37 3.02 -5.25
CA TYR A 62 4.13 3.48 -5.87
C TYR A 62 4.01 3.06 -7.33
N ALA A 63 5.07 3.25 -8.12
CA ALA A 63 5.11 2.87 -9.53
C ALA A 63 4.93 1.35 -9.72
N THR A 64 5.50 0.53 -8.83
CA THR A 64 5.34 -0.93 -8.88
C THR A 64 3.93 -1.41 -8.53
N ILE A 65 3.21 -0.69 -7.65
CA ILE A 65 1.84 -1.03 -7.24
C ILE A 65 0.81 -0.63 -8.30
N ALA A 66 1.09 0.38 -9.12
CA ALA A 66 0.22 0.89 -10.18
C ALA A 66 0.00 -0.09 -11.37
N GLY A 67 0.19 -1.39 -11.16
CA GLY A 67 0.06 -2.44 -12.17
C GLY A 67 -1.39 -2.82 -12.50
N ALA A 68 -1.51 -3.90 -13.29
CA ALA A 68 -2.78 -4.36 -13.87
C ALA A 68 -3.87 -4.68 -12.83
N GLY A 69 -3.50 -5.11 -11.62
CA GLY A 69 -4.46 -5.47 -10.56
C GLY A 69 -5.39 -4.32 -10.16
N VAL A 70 -4.86 -3.09 -10.10
CA VAL A 70 -5.64 -1.88 -9.76
C VAL A 70 -6.60 -1.49 -10.89
N LEU A 71 -6.31 -1.88 -12.14
CA LEU A 71 -7.13 -1.54 -13.30
C LEU A 71 -8.29 -2.52 -13.50
N LEU A 72 -8.06 -3.83 -13.29
CA LEU A 72 -9.06 -4.86 -13.58
C LEU A 72 -10.30 -4.75 -12.70
N GLY A 73 -10.15 -4.56 -11.38
CA GLY A 73 -11.26 -4.48 -10.44
C GLY A 73 -12.28 -3.37 -10.76
N PRO A 74 -11.85 -2.10 -10.85
CA PRO A 74 -12.72 -0.99 -11.23
C PRO A 74 -13.35 -1.15 -12.61
N THR A 75 -12.62 -1.72 -13.58
CA THR A 75 -13.14 -1.94 -14.93
C THR A 75 -14.29 -2.96 -14.93
N LEU A 76 -14.18 -4.03 -14.16
CA LEU A 76 -15.27 -4.99 -13.96
C LEU A 76 -16.44 -4.36 -13.19
N ALA A 77 -16.16 -3.56 -12.16
CA ALA A 77 -17.19 -2.88 -11.38
C ALA A 77 -17.93 -1.80 -12.19
N ALA A 78 -17.26 -1.15 -13.14
CA ALA A 78 -17.84 -0.14 -14.02
C ALA A 78 -18.93 -0.69 -14.94
N GLN A 79 -18.89 -1.99 -15.26
CA GLN A 79 -19.95 -2.66 -16.04
C GLN A 79 -21.31 -2.63 -15.32
N TYR A 80 -21.30 -2.57 -13.98
CA TYR A 80 -22.50 -2.47 -13.15
C TYR A 80 -22.92 -1.01 -12.89
N GLY A 81 -22.19 -0.03 -13.46
CA GLY A 81 -22.47 1.40 -13.34
C GLY A 81 -21.44 2.17 -12.52
N TRP A 82 -21.61 3.50 -12.49
CA TRP A 82 -20.66 4.42 -11.86
C TRP A 82 -20.63 4.29 -10.32
N LEU A 83 -21.78 4.03 -9.68
CA LEU A 83 -21.88 3.94 -8.23
C LEU A 83 -21.22 2.67 -7.67
N PRO A 84 -21.48 1.45 -8.20
CA PRO A 84 -20.76 0.25 -7.79
C PRO A 84 -19.25 0.36 -8.00
N CYS A 85 -18.82 1.01 -9.09
CA CYS A 85 -17.40 1.26 -9.36
C CYS A 85 -16.73 2.11 -8.27
N ILE A 86 -17.36 3.21 -7.86
CA ILE A 86 -16.81 4.08 -6.80
C ILE A 86 -16.77 3.33 -5.46
N ILE A 87 -17.85 2.62 -5.10
CA ILE A 87 -17.89 1.84 -3.86
C ILE A 87 -16.79 0.78 -3.87
N TRP A 88 -16.60 0.09 -4.99
CA TRP A 88 -15.53 -0.88 -5.16
C TRP A 88 -14.16 -0.24 -4.97
N ILE A 89 -13.86 0.86 -5.65
CA ILE A 89 -12.58 1.57 -5.52
C ILE A 89 -12.33 1.95 -4.06
N LEU A 90 -13.30 2.59 -3.40
CA LEU A 90 -13.12 3.07 -2.02
C LEU A 90 -12.91 1.93 -1.03
N THR A 91 -13.74 0.89 -1.12
CA THR A 91 -13.70 -0.23 -0.17
C THR A 91 -12.52 -1.17 -0.45
N ALA A 92 -12.29 -1.57 -1.70
CA ALA A 92 -11.20 -2.47 -2.07
C ALA A 92 -9.83 -1.85 -1.80
N THR A 93 -9.63 -0.57 -2.13
CA THR A 93 -8.35 0.10 -1.86
C THR A 93 -8.09 0.25 -0.35
N CYS A 94 -9.09 0.64 0.44
CA CYS A 94 -8.89 0.84 1.88
C CYS A 94 -8.73 -0.48 2.64
N LEU A 95 -9.52 -1.51 2.32
CA LEU A 95 -9.61 -2.73 3.14
C LEU A 95 -8.74 -3.88 2.62
N ALA A 96 -8.54 -3.99 1.31
CA ALA A 96 -7.79 -5.10 0.72
C ALA A 96 -6.43 -4.64 0.19
N GLY A 97 -6.40 -3.72 -0.78
CA GLY A 97 -5.17 -3.30 -1.45
C GLY A 97 -4.15 -2.68 -0.49
N GLY A 98 -4.57 -1.68 0.28
CA GLY A 98 -3.68 -1.02 1.25
C GLY A 98 -3.15 -1.96 2.33
N VAL A 99 -3.95 -2.94 2.77
CA VAL A 99 -3.53 -3.95 3.74
C VAL A 99 -2.53 -4.90 3.13
N HIS A 100 -2.86 -5.43 1.95
CA HIS A 100 -2.04 -6.37 1.22
C HIS A 100 -0.64 -5.79 1.03
N ASP A 101 -0.53 -4.61 0.41
CA ASP A 101 0.76 -4.01 0.09
C ASP A 101 1.56 -3.66 1.34
N PHE A 102 0.89 -3.18 2.41
CA PHE A 102 1.54 -2.91 3.69
C PHE A 102 2.09 -4.19 4.34
N MET A 103 1.32 -5.27 4.35
CA MET A 103 1.72 -6.54 4.96
C MET A 103 2.82 -7.23 4.16
N VAL A 104 2.72 -7.24 2.83
CA VAL A 104 3.77 -7.76 1.92
C VAL A 104 5.10 -7.05 2.17
N MET A 105 5.08 -5.71 2.20
CA MET A 105 6.29 -4.92 2.45
C MET A 105 6.84 -5.17 3.86
N PHE A 106 5.98 -5.21 4.87
CA PHE A 106 6.38 -5.46 6.25
C PHE A 106 7.05 -6.83 6.40
N LEU A 107 6.46 -7.88 5.84
CA LEU A 107 7.03 -9.23 5.90
C LEU A 107 8.37 -9.30 5.18
N SER A 108 8.47 -8.74 3.98
CA SER A 108 9.74 -8.70 3.22
C SER A 108 10.85 -8.01 4.01
N VAL A 109 10.58 -6.84 4.61
CA VAL A 109 11.56 -6.12 5.44
C VAL A 109 11.97 -6.91 6.68
N ARG A 110 11.07 -7.71 7.27
CA ARG A 110 11.37 -8.57 8.42
C ARG A 110 12.18 -9.81 8.05
N THR A 111 12.11 -10.28 6.81
CA THR A 111 12.86 -11.43 6.31
C THR A 111 14.06 -11.01 5.47
N ASP A 112 14.75 -9.95 5.89
CA ASP A 112 15.96 -9.42 5.24
C ASP A 112 15.75 -9.03 3.75
N GLY A 113 14.56 -8.57 3.35
CA GLY A 113 14.29 -8.11 1.97
C GLY A 113 13.96 -9.20 0.96
N LYS A 114 13.75 -10.45 1.40
CA LYS A 114 13.36 -11.56 0.54
C LYS A 114 12.00 -11.34 -0.14
N SER A 115 11.83 -11.96 -1.30
CA SER A 115 10.55 -11.97 -2.01
C SER A 115 9.54 -12.89 -1.31
N ILE A 116 8.24 -12.64 -1.48
CA ILE A 116 7.20 -13.51 -0.89
C ILE A 116 7.36 -14.97 -1.33
N GLY A 117 7.79 -15.21 -2.57
CA GLY A 117 8.00 -16.57 -3.08
C GLY A 117 9.14 -17.32 -2.39
N GLU A 118 10.05 -16.62 -1.71
CA GLU A 118 11.16 -17.22 -0.93
C GLU A 118 10.83 -17.33 0.56
N ILE A 119 9.74 -16.70 1.00
CA ILE A 119 9.26 -16.71 2.39
C ILE A 119 8.22 -17.82 2.61
N ALA A 120 7.48 -18.21 1.56
CA ALA A 120 6.47 -19.27 1.56
C ALA A 120 7.09 -20.66 1.35
#